data_AF-A0A8H4NAZ5-F1
#
_entry.id   AF-A0A8H4NAZ5-F1
#
_cell.length_a   1.000
_cell.length_b   1.000
_cell.length_c   1.000
_cell.angle_alpha   90.00
_cell.angle_beta   90.00
_cell.angle_gamma   90.00
#
_symmetry.space_group_name_H-M   'P 1'
#
loop_
_entity.id
_entity.type
_entity.pdbx_description
1 polymer ?
#
loop_
_entity_poly.entity_id
_entity_poly.type
_entity_poly.pdbx_seq_one_letter_code
_entity_poly.pdbx_strand_id
1 'polypeptide(L)'
;MMKEMLRREPWLVHNDRVFFRELHKAYHEKMCGGLRRFLSLKTIRTFQLVRFTKDRSRRHEVIELGQDAFEEFLWNFQRPGRVSPKSFVHIDWIFGLRKHDHRHALEIIESWSGWRVAFAGSIPGVISTGVAMVWALRGGELSTVFTVAGFILAASALLVALLGFISETER
;
A
#
# COMPACT_ATOMS: atom_id res chain seq x y z
N MET A 1 -7.38 18.58 28.79
CA MET A 1 -7.40 19.49 27.63
C MET A 1 -7.87 18.81 26.34
N MET A 2 -7.18 17.80 25.78
CA MET A 2 -7.62 17.16 24.52
C MET A 2 -8.97 16.42 24.63
N LYS A 3 -9.22 15.74 25.76
CA LYS A 3 -10.52 15.14 26.09
C LYS A 3 -11.69 16.14 26.12
N GLU A 4 -11.44 17.43 26.40
CA GLU A 4 -12.48 18.47 26.44
C GLU A 4 -12.74 19.08 25.06
N MET A 5 -11.70 19.24 24.24
CA MET A 5 -11.85 19.69 22.85
C MET A 5 -12.57 18.66 21.99
N LEU A 6 -12.26 17.36 22.16
CA LEU A 6 -12.94 16.26 21.46
C LEU A 6 -14.42 16.11 21.83
N ARG A 7 -14.85 16.67 22.98
CA ARG A 7 -16.23 16.62 23.45
C ARG A 7 -17.13 17.67 22.79
N ARG A 8 -16.55 18.72 22.18
CA ARG A 8 -17.29 19.83 21.57
C ARG A 8 -17.57 19.62 20.08
N GLU A 9 -16.78 18.79 19.39
CA GLU A 9 -16.93 18.56 17.96
C GLU A 9 -16.95 17.05 17.64
N PRO A 10 -18.14 16.42 17.49
CA PRO A 10 -18.26 14.97 17.32
C PRO A 10 -17.72 14.45 15.98
N TRP A 11 -17.46 15.34 15.03
CA TRP A 11 -16.76 15.02 13.77
C TRP A 11 -15.24 14.97 13.93
N LEU A 12 -14.68 15.47 15.03
CA LEU A 12 -13.26 15.36 15.31
C LEU A 12 -12.91 13.89 15.59
N VAL A 13 -11.79 13.46 15.02
CA VAL A 13 -11.23 12.15 15.29
C VAL A 13 -10.94 12.05 16.79
N HIS A 14 -11.69 11.23 17.50
CA HIS A 14 -11.73 11.24 18.96
C HIS A 14 -11.23 9.95 19.61
N ASN A 15 -10.96 8.90 18.83
CA ASN A 15 -10.33 7.68 19.32
C ASN A 15 -9.55 7.01 18.19
N ASP A 16 -8.72 6.03 18.53
CA ASP A 16 -7.85 5.34 17.58
C ASP A 16 -8.66 4.63 16.48
N ARG A 17 -9.83 4.06 16.83
CA ARG A 17 -10.68 3.38 15.84
C ARG A 17 -11.16 4.33 14.74
N VAL A 18 -11.64 5.51 15.11
CA VAL A 18 -12.08 6.53 14.15
C VAL A 18 -10.88 7.07 13.39
N PHE A 19 -9.74 7.25 14.06
CA PHE A 19 -8.50 7.67 13.42
C PHE A 19 -8.07 6.72 12.30
N PHE A 20 -7.91 5.43 12.60
CA PHE A 20 -7.50 4.45 11.60
C PHE A 20 -8.54 4.27 10.49
N ARG A 21 -9.84 4.38 10.80
CA ARG A 21 -10.89 4.33 9.78
C ARG A 21 -10.78 5.48 8.80
N GLU A 22 -10.61 6.71 9.30
CA GLU A 22 -10.49 7.89 8.43
C GLU A 22 -9.15 7.91 7.70
N LEU A 23 -8.06 7.46 8.32
CA LEU A 23 -6.76 7.28 7.67
C LEU A 23 -6.85 6.24 6.55
N HIS A 24 -7.52 5.11 6.79
CA HIS A 24 -7.71 4.05 5.80
C HIS A 24 -8.54 4.54 4.61
N LYS A 25 -9.62 5.29 4.85
CA LYS A 25 -10.41 5.94 3.80
C LYS A 25 -9.57 6.96 3.03
N ALA A 26 -8.85 7.85 3.72
CA ALA A 26 -8.01 8.85 3.08
C ALA A 26 -6.97 8.21 2.16
N TYR A 27 -6.32 7.13 2.59
CA TYR A 27 -5.40 6.37 1.74
C TYR A 27 -6.12 5.78 0.51
N HIS A 28 -7.20 5.01 0.71
CA HIS A 28 -7.86 4.29 -0.39
C HIS A 28 -8.68 5.16 -1.35
N GLU A 29 -9.17 6.32 -0.91
CA GLU A 29 -10.06 7.18 -1.69
C GLU A 29 -9.34 8.42 -2.23
N LYS A 30 -8.37 8.97 -1.49
CA LYS A 30 -7.68 10.22 -1.87
C LYS A 30 -6.29 9.98 -2.45
N MET A 31 -5.55 8.97 -1.97
CA MET A 31 -4.18 8.70 -2.42
C MET A 31 -4.11 7.59 -3.48
N CYS A 32 -4.87 6.52 -3.27
CA CYS A 32 -5.06 5.47 -4.25
C CYS A 32 -6.23 5.85 -5.16
N GLY A 33 -5.96 6.55 -6.28
CA GLY A 33 -6.99 6.75 -7.31
C GLY A 33 -7.60 5.41 -7.77
N GLY A 34 -8.78 5.46 -8.43
CA GLY A 34 -9.56 4.27 -8.78
C GLY A 34 -8.76 3.16 -9.48
N LEU A 35 -7.96 3.50 -10.49
CA LEU A 35 -7.09 2.54 -11.20
C LEU A 35 -5.98 1.98 -10.30
N ARG A 36 -5.32 2.83 -9.52
CA ARG A 36 -4.25 2.41 -8.59
C ARG A 36 -4.79 1.44 -7.56
N ARG A 37 -6.04 1.59 -7.10
CA ARG A 37 -6.64 0.67 -6.13
C ARG A 37 -6.73 -0.78 -6.62
N PHE A 38 -7.03 -0.99 -7.90
CA PHE A 38 -7.21 -2.32 -8.48
C PHE A 38 -5.94 -2.87 -9.15
N LEU A 39 -5.12 -2.01 -9.74
CA LEU A 39 -3.93 -2.41 -10.50
C LEU A 39 -2.61 -2.24 -9.74
N SER A 40 -2.63 -1.69 -8.51
CA SER A 40 -1.42 -1.57 -7.71
C SER A 40 -0.91 -2.94 -7.27
N LEU A 41 0.25 -3.30 -7.79
CA LEU A 41 1.05 -4.43 -7.32
C LEU A 41 1.79 -4.11 -6.02
N LYS A 42 1.86 -2.83 -5.65
CA LYS A 42 2.40 -2.37 -4.36
C LYS A 42 1.34 -2.49 -3.26
N THR A 43 1.81 -2.85 -2.07
CA THR A 43 1.06 -2.86 -0.80
C THR A 43 1.80 -2.03 0.25
N ILE A 44 1.06 -1.46 1.20
CA ILE A 44 1.68 -0.79 2.35
C ILE A 44 2.52 -1.81 3.11
N ARG A 45 3.81 -1.50 3.26
CA ARG A 45 4.77 -2.30 4.01
C ARG A 45 4.92 -1.80 5.43
N THR A 46 5.00 -0.49 5.63
CA THR A 46 5.12 0.13 6.94
C THR A 46 4.75 1.61 6.87
N PHE A 47 4.79 2.27 8.02
CA PHE A 47 4.69 3.71 8.14
C PHE A 47 6.01 4.28 8.68
N GLN A 48 6.27 5.53 8.39
CA GLN A 48 7.44 6.23 8.89
C GLN A 48 7.03 7.63 9.36
N LEU A 49 7.64 8.08 10.45
CA LEU A 49 7.41 9.44 10.92
C LEU A 49 8.52 10.33 10.39
N VAL A 50 8.12 11.42 9.75
CA VAL A 50 9.02 12.35 9.09
C VAL A 50 8.84 13.74 9.66
N ARG A 51 9.96 14.42 9.92
CA ARG A 51 9.98 15.81 10.35
C ARG A 51 10.44 16.72 9.21
N PHE A 52 9.73 17.83 9.07
CA PHE A 52 10.05 18.92 8.17
C PHE A 52 10.59 20.10 8.98
N THR A 53 11.76 20.60 8.59
CA THR A 53 12.28 21.90 9.03
C THR A 53 11.72 23.02 8.16
N LYS A 54 11.71 24.24 8.70
CA LYS A 54 11.11 25.43 8.10
C LYS A 54 11.86 25.89 6.84
N ASP A 55 13.11 25.49 6.71
CA ASP A 55 13.88 25.64 5.49
C ASP A 55 13.41 24.58 4.50
N ARG A 56 12.79 25.02 3.40
CA ARG A 56 12.14 24.17 2.37
C ARG A 56 13.13 23.29 1.60
N SER A 57 14.37 23.18 2.04
CA SER A 57 15.34 22.25 1.47
C SER A 57 14.93 20.82 1.82
N ARG A 58 14.88 19.98 0.78
CA ARG A 58 14.25 18.64 0.68
C ARG A 58 14.73 17.55 1.67
N ARG A 59 15.37 17.88 2.80
CA ARG A 59 15.80 16.90 3.79
C ARG A 59 14.71 16.70 4.84
N HIS A 60 13.98 15.62 4.62
CA HIS A 60 13.11 14.97 5.59
C HIS A 60 14.00 14.25 6.60
N GLU A 61 13.88 14.59 7.88
CA GLU A 61 14.52 13.80 8.93
C GLU A 61 13.57 12.67 9.31
N VAL A 62 13.99 11.44 9.02
CA VAL A 62 13.31 10.24 9.50
C VAL A 62 13.46 10.20 11.02
N ILE A 63 12.33 10.21 11.72
CA ILE A 63 12.32 9.93 13.15
C ILE A 63 12.30 8.41 13.29
N GLU A 64 13.42 7.85 13.70
CA GLU A 64 13.52 6.45 14.07
C GLU A 64 12.65 6.20 15.30
N LEU A 65 11.47 5.63 15.09
CA LEU A 65 10.74 4.93 16.14
C LEU A 65 11.09 3.45 16.06
N GLY A 66 10.99 2.74 17.19
CA GLY A 66 11.19 1.29 17.20
C GLY A 66 10.29 0.61 16.17
N GLN A 67 10.85 -0.35 15.41
CA GLN A 67 10.12 -1.06 14.35
C GLN A 67 8.79 -1.64 14.84
N ASP A 68 8.78 -2.16 16.08
CA ASP A 68 7.61 -2.73 16.76
C ASP A 68 6.42 -1.75 16.82
N ALA A 69 6.69 -0.45 17.01
CA ALA A 69 5.63 0.55 17.11
C ALA A 69 4.91 0.75 15.76
N PHE A 70 5.63 0.63 14.65
CA PHE A 70 5.04 0.74 13.32
C PHE A 70 4.38 -0.56 12.85
N GLU A 71 4.81 -1.71 13.34
CA GLU A 71 4.11 -2.98 13.09
C GLU A 71 2.73 -2.98 13.75
N GLU A 72 2.62 -2.56 15.01
CA GLU A 72 1.33 -2.41 15.69
C GLU A 72 0.45 -1.38 14.98
N PHE A 73 1.05 -0.25 14.59
CA PHE A 73 0.34 0.79 13.84
C PHE A 73 -0.19 0.26 12.50
N LEU A 74 0.63 -0.50 11.76
CA LEU A 74 0.23 -1.12 10.50
C LEU A 74 -0.89 -2.13 10.70
N TRP A 75 -0.80 -2.96 11.74
CA TRP A 75 -1.84 -3.91 12.09
C TRP A 75 -3.19 -3.23 12.36
N ASN A 76 -3.16 -2.16 13.15
CA ASN A 76 -4.35 -1.37 13.49
C ASN A 76 -4.91 -0.63 12.27
N PHE A 77 -4.03 -0.13 11.39
CA PHE A 77 -4.42 0.47 10.11
C PHE A 77 -5.11 -0.54 9.17
N GLN A 78 -4.58 -1.76 9.04
CA GLN A 78 -5.18 -2.80 8.19
C GLN A 78 -6.50 -3.33 8.74
N ARG A 79 -6.72 -3.22 10.05
CA ARG A 79 -7.90 -3.77 10.75
C ARG A 79 -8.53 -2.72 11.68
N PRO A 80 -9.03 -1.59 11.14
CA PRO A 80 -9.55 -0.50 11.97
C PRO A 80 -10.73 -0.95 12.83
N GLY A 81 -11.51 -1.94 12.36
CA GLY A 81 -12.62 -2.52 13.12
C GLY A 81 -12.20 -3.30 14.37
N ARG A 82 -10.96 -3.78 14.47
CA ARG A 82 -10.45 -4.50 15.65
C ARG A 82 -9.86 -3.59 16.72
N VAL A 83 -9.64 -2.31 16.40
CA VAL A 83 -9.16 -1.32 17.35
C VAL A 83 -10.26 -1.03 18.38
N SER A 84 -9.88 -1.05 19.66
CA SER A 84 -10.79 -0.75 20.76
C SER A 84 -11.32 0.68 20.61
N PRO A 85 -12.64 0.91 20.70
CA PRO A 85 -13.21 2.26 20.67
C PRO A 85 -12.82 3.11 21.89
N LYS A 86 -12.24 2.48 22.92
CA LYS A 86 -11.73 3.15 24.13
C LYS A 86 -10.22 3.42 24.06
N SER A 87 -9.56 3.09 22.95
CA SER A 87 -8.13 3.34 22.77
C SER A 87 -7.87 4.76 22.26
N PHE A 88 -6.87 5.41 22.85
CA PHE A 88 -6.42 6.76 22.51
C PHE A 88 -4.89 6.82 22.35
N VAL A 89 -4.21 5.69 22.32
CA VAL A 89 -2.74 5.61 22.38
C VAL A 89 -2.12 6.28 21.16
N HIS A 90 -2.60 5.93 19.97
CA HIS A 90 -2.02 6.41 18.72
C HIS A 90 -2.42 7.86 18.44
N ILE A 91 -3.67 8.21 18.73
CA ILE A 91 -4.16 9.57 18.50
C ILE A 91 -3.49 10.57 19.46
N ASP A 92 -3.30 10.20 20.73
CA ASP A 92 -2.59 11.03 21.71
C ASP A 92 -1.13 11.21 21.30
N TRP A 93 -0.48 10.14 20.83
CA TRP A 93 0.86 10.21 20.28
C TRP A 93 0.96 11.15 19.08
N ILE A 94 0.10 11.00 18.06
CA ILE A 94 0.11 11.84 16.84
C ILE A 94 -0.14 13.31 17.17
N PHE A 95 -1.14 13.62 18.00
CA PHE A 95 -1.40 15.01 18.37
C PHE A 95 -0.31 15.57 19.27
N GLY A 96 0.34 14.74 20.09
CA GLY A 96 1.52 15.11 20.87
C GLY A 96 2.72 15.52 20.01
N LEU A 97 2.80 15.05 18.77
CA LEU A 97 3.84 15.46 17.82
C LEU A 97 3.62 16.88 17.26
N ARG A 98 2.46 17.49 17.48
CA ARG A 98 2.18 18.85 16.98
C ARG A 98 2.99 19.88 17.76
N LYS A 99 4.08 20.39 17.17
CA LYS A 99 4.89 21.49 17.70
C LYS A 99 4.77 22.73 16.81
N HIS A 100 4.88 23.92 17.38
CA HIS A 100 4.69 25.18 16.66
C HIS A 100 5.75 25.42 15.56
N ASP A 101 6.97 24.94 15.76
CA ASP A 101 8.11 25.22 14.86
C ASP A 101 8.54 24.02 13.98
N HIS A 102 7.90 22.86 14.17
CA HIS A 102 8.19 21.64 13.40
C HIS A 102 6.92 21.02 12.87
N ARG A 103 6.92 20.66 11.59
CA ARG A 103 5.83 19.91 10.99
C ARG A 103 6.24 18.45 10.93
N HIS A 104 5.42 17.58 11.51
CA HIS A 104 5.57 16.14 11.37
C HIS A 104 4.56 15.64 10.35
N ALA A 105 4.95 14.67 9.53
CA ALA A 105 4.04 13.94 8.67
C ALA A 105 4.25 12.44 8.86
N LEU A 106 3.17 11.70 8.62
CA LEU A 106 3.22 10.26 8.52
C LEU A 106 3.43 9.91 7.05
N GLU A 107 4.58 9.34 6.73
CA GLU A 107 4.89 8.81 5.41
C GLU A 107 4.43 7.35 5.33
N ILE A 108 3.84 7.00 4.19
CA ILE A 108 3.35 5.66 3.91
C ILE A 108 4.37 4.98 3.01
N ILE A 109 5.01 3.94 3.52
CA ILE A 109 6.02 3.19 2.78
C ILE A 109 5.33 2.01 2.11
N GLU A 110 5.29 2.05 0.78
CA GLU A 110 4.76 0.98 -0.06
C GLU A 110 5.90 0.12 -0.61
N SER A 111 5.65 -1.18 -0.72
CA SER A 111 6.59 -2.12 -1.34
C SER A 111 5.84 -3.07 -2.26
N TRP A 112 6.55 -3.66 -3.22
CA TRP A 112 5.99 -4.65 -4.13
C TRP A 112 5.51 -5.87 -3.35
N SER A 113 4.25 -6.25 -3.57
CA SER A 113 3.70 -7.47 -2.97
C SER A 113 4.05 -8.66 -3.85
N GLY A 114 4.91 -9.54 -3.35
CA GLY A 114 5.30 -10.76 -4.08
C GLY A 114 4.09 -11.59 -4.53
N TRP A 115 3.04 -11.68 -3.70
CA TRP A 115 1.80 -12.37 -4.06
C TRP A 115 1.04 -11.68 -5.20
N ARG A 116 0.89 -10.35 -5.16
CA ARG A 116 0.20 -9.61 -6.24
C ARG A 116 0.98 -9.67 -7.54
N VAL A 117 2.31 -9.58 -7.48
CA VAL A 117 3.19 -9.70 -8.65
C VAL A 117 3.09 -11.11 -9.23
N ALA A 118 3.15 -12.15 -8.40
CA ALA A 118 3.00 -13.54 -8.85
C ALA A 118 1.64 -13.78 -9.51
N PHE A 119 0.56 -13.27 -8.90
CA PHE A 119 -0.78 -13.36 -9.46
C PHE A 119 -0.89 -12.61 -10.79
N ALA A 120 -0.37 -11.38 -10.88
CA ALA A 120 -0.38 -10.62 -12.13
C ALA A 120 0.45 -11.32 -13.23
N GLY A 121 1.59 -11.92 -12.86
CA GLY A 121 2.45 -12.68 -13.77
C GLY A 121 1.84 -13.97 -14.29
N SER A 122 0.86 -14.57 -13.58
CA SER A 122 0.19 -15.80 -14.04
C SER A 122 -0.94 -15.54 -15.04
N ILE A 123 -1.52 -14.34 -15.06
CA ILE A 123 -2.63 -13.95 -15.95
C ILE A 123 -2.32 -14.21 -17.43
N PRO A 124 -1.16 -13.78 -17.98
CA PRO A 124 -0.83 -14.04 -19.39
C PRO A 124 -0.77 -15.53 -19.72
N GLY A 125 -0.26 -16.35 -18.81
CA GLY A 125 -0.22 -17.80 -18.97
C GLY A 125 -1.62 -18.39 -19.06
N VAL A 126 -2.50 -18.05 -18.12
CA VAL A 126 -3.90 -18.51 -18.12
C VAL A 126 -4.65 -18.07 -19.38
N ILE A 127 -4.51 -16.81 -19.77
CA ILE A 127 -5.15 -16.28 -20.99
C ILE A 127 -4.62 -17.02 -22.22
N SER A 128 -3.31 -17.20 -22.31
CA SER A 128 -2.68 -17.89 -23.43
C SER A 128 -3.16 -19.34 -23.55
N THR A 129 -3.26 -20.07 -22.43
CA THR A 129 -3.80 -21.42 -22.41
C THR A 129 -5.28 -21.45 -22.83
N GLY A 130 -6.08 -20.46 -22.40
CA GLY A 130 -7.48 -20.35 -22.81
C GLY A 130 -7.64 -20.12 -24.31
N VAL A 131 -6.87 -19.20 -24.89
CA VAL A 131 -6.85 -18.95 -26.35
C VAL A 131 -6.42 -20.20 -27.11
N ALA A 132 -5.39 -20.89 -26.61
CA ALA A 132 -4.91 -22.13 -27.20
C ALA A 132 -5.99 -23.21 -27.26
N MET A 133 -6.72 -23.39 -26.17
CA MET A 133 -7.80 -24.37 -26.07
C MET A 133 -8.96 -24.04 -27.03
N VAL A 134 -9.39 -22.78 -27.10
CA VAL A 134 -10.44 -22.35 -28.04
C VAL A 134 -10.03 -22.54 -29.49
N TRP A 135 -8.77 -22.28 -29.83
CA TRP A 135 -8.24 -22.46 -31.18
C TRP A 135 -8.15 -23.94 -31.57
N ALA A 136 -7.66 -24.79 -30.66
CA ALA A 136 -7.60 -26.23 -30.86
C ALA A 136 -8.99 -26.84 -31.10
N LEU A 137 -10.00 -26.40 -30.33
CA LEU A 137 -11.40 -26.83 -30.51
C LEU A 137 -12.00 -26.41 -31.87
N ARG A 138 -11.45 -25.38 -32.52
CA ARG A 138 -11.86 -24.94 -33.87
C ARG A 138 -11.09 -25.61 -35.00
N GLY A 139 -10.26 -26.61 -34.70
CA GLY A 139 -9.48 -27.37 -35.69
C GLY A 139 -8.23 -26.65 -36.19
N GLY A 140 -7.75 -25.63 -35.46
CA GLY A 140 -6.53 -24.92 -35.83
C GLY A 140 -5.25 -25.67 -35.48
N GLU A 141 -4.15 -25.33 -36.16
CA GLU A 141 -2.85 -25.95 -35.92
C GLU A 141 -2.29 -25.63 -34.52
N LEU A 142 -1.94 -26.68 -33.77
CA LEU A 142 -1.40 -26.56 -32.40
C LEU A 142 0.00 -25.94 -32.39
N SER A 143 0.80 -26.13 -33.44
CA SER A 143 2.16 -25.61 -33.55
C SER A 143 2.20 -24.08 -33.42
N THR A 144 1.37 -23.37 -34.21
CA THR A 144 1.26 -21.90 -34.18
C THR A 144 0.83 -21.39 -32.81
N VAL A 145 -0.12 -22.09 -32.17
CA VAL A 145 -0.63 -21.75 -30.85
C VAL A 145 0.45 -21.86 -29.78
N PHE A 146 1.21 -22.96 -29.76
CA PHE A 146 2.30 -23.15 -28.82
C PHE A 146 3.42 -22.12 -29.03
N THR A 147 3.70 -21.72 -30.28
CA THR A 147 4.65 -20.65 -30.56
C THR A 147 4.20 -19.30 -29.99
N VAL A 148 2.95 -18.89 -30.26
CA VAL A 148 2.40 -17.63 -29.72
C VAL A 148 2.36 -17.66 -28.19
N ALA A 149 1.94 -18.79 -27.60
CA ALA A 149 1.93 -18.96 -26.15
C ALA A 149 3.32 -18.86 -25.52
N GLY A 150 4.32 -19.47 -26.18
CA GLY A 150 5.71 -19.39 -25.76
C GLY A 150 6.23 -17.94 -25.75
N PHE A 151 5.92 -17.14 -26.77
CA PHE A 151 6.28 -15.72 -26.80
C PHE A 151 5.61 -14.92 -25.68
N ILE A 152 4.33 -15.14 -25.42
CA ILE A 152 3.59 -14.45 -24.34
C ILE A 152 4.18 -14.81 -22.98
N LEU A 153 4.47 -16.09 -22.73
CA LEU A 153 5.09 -16.55 -21.50
C LEU A 153 6.49 -15.98 -21.30
N ALA A 154 7.33 -15.99 -22.35
CA ALA A 154 8.68 -15.43 -22.29
C ALA A 154 8.67 -13.92 -22.01
N ALA A 155 7.82 -13.16 -22.70
CA ALA A 155 7.66 -11.72 -22.46
C ALA A 155 7.16 -11.43 -21.02
N SER A 156 6.23 -12.26 -20.52
CA SER A 156 5.71 -12.14 -19.16
C SER A 156 6.78 -12.44 -18.10
N ALA A 157 7.59 -13.48 -18.32
CA ALA A 157 8.72 -13.82 -17.45
C ALA A 157 9.75 -12.69 -17.41
N LEU A 158 10.06 -12.08 -18.57
CA LEU A 158 10.95 -10.92 -18.64
C LEU A 158 10.42 -9.72 -17.84
N LEU A 159 9.12 -9.41 -17.97
CA LEU A 159 8.50 -8.32 -17.22
C LEU A 159 8.53 -8.57 -15.71
N VAL A 160 8.28 -9.80 -15.26
CA VAL A 160 8.38 -10.17 -13.83
C VAL A 160 9.82 -10.05 -13.34
N ALA A 161 10.80 -10.47 -14.14
CA ALA A 161 12.22 -10.34 -13.78
C ALA A 161 12.64 -8.85 -13.66
N LEU A 162 12.22 -8.01 -14.60
CA LEU A 162 12.46 -6.55 -14.54
C LEU A 162 11.80 -5.91 -13.32
N LEU A 163 10.56 -6.30 -12.99
CA LEU A 163 9.89 -5.84 -11.78
C LEU A 163 10.63 -6.27 -10.52
N GLY A 164 11.15 -7.50 -10.49
CA GLY A 164 12.00 -8.00 -9.39
C GLY A 164 13.26 -7.14 -9.22
N PHE A 165 13.95 -6.83 -10.32
CA PHE A 165 15.14 -5.99 -10.31
C PHE A 165 14.84 -4.57 -9.80
N ILE A 166 13.77 -3.93 -10.31
CA ILE A 166 13.35 -2.60 -9.85
C ILE A 166 13.03 -2.65 -8.34
N SER A 167 12.33 -3.69 -7.88
CA SER A 167 12.02 -3.85 -6.47
C SER A 167 13.26 -4.02 -5.58
N GLU A 168 14.36 -4.56 -6.10
CA GLU A 168 15.62 -4.66 -5.37
C GLU A 168 16.31 -3.30 -5.28
N THR A 169 16.26 -2.50 -6.35
CA THR A 169 16.81 -1.13 -6.34
C THR A 169 16.03 -0.13 -5.49
N GLU A 170 14.74 -0.38 -5.24
CA GLU A 170 13.90 0.44 -4.36
C GLU A 170 14.06 0.12 -2.86
N ARG A 171 14.78 -0.96 -2.49
CA ARG A 171 15.06 -1.33 -1.09
C ARG A 171 16.24 -0.57 -0.52
#